data_AF-H6SQ85-F1
#
_entry.id   AF-H6SQ85-F1
#
_cell.length_a   1.000
_cell.length_b   1.000
_cell.length_c   1.000
_cell.angle_alpha   90.00
_cell.angle_beta   90.00
_cell.angle_gamma   90.00
#
_symmetry.space_group_name_H-M   'P 1'
#
loop_
_entity.id
_entity.type
_entity.pdbx_description
1 polymer ?
#
loop_
_entity_poly.entity_id
_entity_poly.type
_entity_poly.pdbx_seq_one_letter_code
_entity_poly.pdbx_strand_id
1 'polypeptide(L)'
;MTSIRSPLVDSTFDVVNWFLDRALNDGEYLQPQKLHRLMFLAQAYCAVAHNGRRLMPAVFVADAMGPLEPNVYRAFENERPWISEVKMSEAAKQVLDSIWRRFGAHSADHLSRAVRRHPPYVDAWTEGPRTVITEEAMVAFYGQFQAGKTPALRDDPGADDADAAPALETVLRPRVLRSHKGRPVNAMPWVPKARKDP
;
A
#
# COMPACT_ATOMS: atom_id res chain seq x y z
N MET A 1 -7.85 -3.42 16.32
CA MET A 1 -9.25 -3.81 16.00
C MET A 1 -9.29 -3.98 14.51
N THR A 2 -9.27 -5.23 14.05
CA THR A 2 -9.26 -5.57 12.62
C THR A 2 -10.54 -5.04 11.99
N SER A 3 -10.40 -4.32 10.87
CA SER A 3 -11.56 -3.69 10.22
C SER A 3 -12.59 -4.73 9.78
N ILE A 4 -13.82 -4.61 10.28
CA ILE A 4 -14.97 -5.46 9.94
C ILE A 4 -15.49 -5.14 8.51
N ARG A 5 -14.96 -4.09 7.87
CA ARG A 5 -15.34 -3.69 6.50
C ARG A 5 -14.72 -4.64 5.48
N SER A 6 -15.48 -4.95 4.43
CA SER A 6 -14.92 -5.63 3.26
C SER A 6 -13.75 -4.82 2.68
N PRO A 7 -12.70 -5.46 2.16
CA PRO A 7 -11.62 -4.76 1.46
C PRO A 7 -12.13 -3.96 0.26
N LEU A 8 -11.29 -3.11 -0.33
CA LEU A 8 -11.64 -2.39 -1.58
C LEU A 8 -11.67 -3.30 -2.81
N VAL A 9 -11.02 -4.46 -2.72
CA VAL A 9 -10.87 -5.47 -3.77
C VAL A 9 -11.10 -6.84 -3.15
N ASP A 10 -11.86 -7.70 -3.83
CA ASP A 10 -12.26 -9.00 -3.27
C ASP A 10 -11.15 -10.06 -3.36
N SER A 11 -10.15 -9.86 -4.23
CA SER A 11 -9.03 -10.78 -4.40
C SER A 11 -7.69 -10.05 -4.40
N THR A 12 -6.72 -10.60 -3.67
CA THR A 12 -5.32 -10.17 -3.72
C THR A 12 -4.74 -10.31 -5.14
N PHE A 13 -5.24 -11.26 -5.92
CA PHE A 13 -4.77 -11.50 -7.28
C PHE A 13 -5.13 -10.38 -8.26
N ASP A 14 -6.24 -9.67 -8.05
CA ASP A 14 -6.58 -8.50 -8.86
C ASP A 14 -5.55 -7.38 -8.67
N VAL A 15 -5.09 -7.19 -7.43
CA VAL A 15 -4.02 -6.23 -7.12
C VAL A 15 -2.69 -6.65 -7.73
N VAL A 16 -2.36 -7.95 -7.68
CA VAL A 16 -1.14 -8.49 -8.30
C VAL A 16 -1.17 -8.30 -9.81
N ASN A 17 -2.26 -8.70 -10.47
CA ASN A 17 -2.46 -8.54 -11.90
C ASN A 17 -2.33 -7.08 -12.30
N TRP A 18 -2.96 -6.16 -11.56
CA TRP A 18 -2.83 -4.73 -11.81
C TRP A 18 -1.37 -4.26 -11.81
N PHE A 19 -0.56 -4.66 -10.83
CA PHE A 19 0.85 -4.27 -10.78
C PHE A 19 1.69 -4.89 -11.90
N LEU A 20 1.43 -6.15 -12.24
CA LEU A 20 2.12 -6.84 -13.33
C LEU A 20 1.79 -6.21 -14.68
N ASP A 21 0.51 -5.92 -14.94
CA ASP A 21 0.06 -5.30 -16.18
C ASP A 21 0.57 -3.86 -16.27
N ARG A 22 0.61 -3.13 -15.15
CA ARG A 22 1.21 -1.80 -15.10
C ARG A 22 2.70 -1.82 -15.44
N ALA A 23 3.46 -2.75 -14.87
CA ALA A 23 4.88 -2.93 -15.18
C ALA A 23 5.12 -3.30 -16.65
N LEU A 24 4.31 -4.23 -17.17
CA LEU A 24 4.38 -4.66 -18.57
C LEU A 24 4.09 -3.50 -19.53
N ASN A 25 3.09 -2.67 -19.22
CA ASN A 25 2.76 -1.47 -20.00
C ASN A 25 3.87 -0.41 -19.96
N ASP A 26 4.62 -0.33 -18.85
CA ASP A 26 5.81 0.52 -18.73
C ASP A 26 7.08 -0.14 -19.32
N GLY A 27 6.95 -1.34 -19.92
CA GLY A 27 8.04 -2.07 -20.58
C GLY A 27 9.04 -2.71 -19.61
N GLU A 28 8.68 -2.88 -18.35
CA GLU A 28 9.54 -3.44 -17.31
C GLU A 28 9.06 -4.80 -16.79
N TYR A 29 10.02 -5.66 -16.44
CA TYR A 29 9.73 -6.87 -15.68
C TYR A 29 9.61 -6.54 -14.19
N LEU A 30 8.46 -6.85 -13.59
CA LEU A 30 8.24 -6.68 -12.16
C LEU A 30 8.77 -7.89 -11.38
N GLN A 31 9.88 -7.70 -10.68
CA GLN A 31 10.47 -8.74 -9.84
C GLN A 31 9.49 -9.14 -8.71
N PRO A 32 9.37 -10.44 -8.36
CA PRO A 32 8.47 -10.89 -7.29
C PRO A 32 8.71 -10.20 -5.95
N GLN A 33 9.98 -9.93 -5.61
CA GLN A 33 10.34 -9.18 -4.42
C GLN A 33 9.79 -7.75 -4.43
N LYS A 34 9.91 -7.03 -5.55
CA LYS A 34 9.35 -5.68 -5.71
C LYS A 34 7.82 -5.70 -5.60
N LEU A 35 7.17 -6.68 -6.22
CA LEU A 35 5.71 -6.88 -6.14
C LEU A 35 5.23 -6.96 -4.68
N HIS A 36 5.81 -7.83 -3.85
CA HIS A 36 5.36 -7.97 -2.46
C HIS A 36 5.54 -6.69 -1.64
N ARG A 37 6.58 -5.89 -1.93
CA ARG A 37 6.85 -4.62 -1.24
C ARG A 37 5.83 -3.57 -1.65
N LEU A 38 5.51 -3.49 -2.94
CA LEU A 38 4.45 -2.62 -3.46
C LEU A 38 3.08 -2.99 -2.88
N MET A 39 2.76 -4.29 -2.82
CA MET A 39 1.54 -4.79 -2.21
C MET A 39 1.44 -4.43 -0.72
N PHE A 40 2.51 -4.64 0.04
CA PHE A 40 2.58 -4.30 1.47
C PHE A 40 2.35 -2.80 1.69
N LEU A 41 3.06 -1.95 0.93
CA LEU A 41 2.90 -0.49 1.00
C LEU A 41 1.48 -0.07 0.60
N ALA A 42 0.92 -0.65 -0.47
CA ALA A 42 -0.44 -0.35 -0.91
C ALA A 42 -1.48 -0.71 0.17
N GLN A 43 -1.33 -1.86 0.81
CA GLN A 43 -2.19 -2.26 1.93
C GLN A 43 -2.10 -1.27 3.09
N ALA A 44 -0.88 -0.91 3.51
CA ALA A 44 -0.65 -0.01 4.64
C ALA A 44 -1.20 1.40 4.39
N TYR A 45 -0.85 2.03 3.27
CA TYR A 45 -1.34 3.38 2.95
C TYR A 45 -2.84 3.42 2.71
N CYS A 46 -3.43 2.37 2.10
CA CYS A 46 -4.88 2.24 1.97
C CYS A 46 -5.56 2.20 3.34
N ALA A 47 -5.07 1.34 4.24
CA ALA A 47 -5.63 1.20 5.57
C ALA A 47 -5.59 2.54 6.32
N VAL A 48 -4.49 3.30 6.22
CA VAL A 48 -4.41 4.65 6.81
C VAL A 48 -5.40 5.62 6.17
N ALA A 49 -5.49 5.70 4.84
CA ALA A 49 -6.38 6.66 4.16
C ALA A 49 -7.87 6.33 4.30
N HIS A 50 -8.23 5.07 4.51
CA HIS A 50 -9.61 4.62 4.54
C HIS A 50 -10.06 4.15 5.93
N ASN A 51 -9.48 4.73 7.00
CA ASN A 51 -9.85 4.48 8.40
C ASN A 51 -9.84 2.98 8.76
N GLY A 52 -8.72 2.32 8.51
CA GLY A 52 -8.50 0.89 8.70
C GLY A 52 -9.09 0.00 7.61
N ARG A 53 -9.76 0.53 6.57
CA ARG A 53 -10.25 -0.34 5.49
C ARG A 53 -9.09 -0.82 4.61
N ARG A 54 -8.92 -2.14 4.55
CA ARG A 54 -7.94 -2.84 3.72
C ARG A 54 -8.13 -2.61 2.22
N LEU A 55 -7.04 -2.65 1.47
CA LEU A 55 -7.09 -2.67 0.01
C LEU A 55 -7.54 -4.04 -0.49
N MET A 56 -6.90 -5.10 -0.01
CA MET A 56 -7.10 -6.49 -0.42
C MET A 56 -7.15 -7.43 0.80
N PRO A 57 -7.74 -8.62 0.68
CA PRO A 57 -7.74 -9.65 1.72
C PRO A 57 -6.40 -10.39 1.76
N ALA A 58 -5.32 -9.68 2.09
CA ALA A 58 -3.96 -10.23 2.17
C ALA A 58 -3.46 -10.31 3.61
N VAL A 59 -2.64 -11.33 3.89
CA VAL A 59 -1.86 -11.45 5.13
C VAL A 59 -0.39 -11.37 4.77
N PHE A 60 0.31 -10.40 5.36
CA PHE A 60 1.75 -10.25 5.20
C PHE A 60 2.47 -10.87 6.38
N VAL A 61 3.58 -11.53 6.10
CA VAL A 61 4.48 -12.09 7.12
C VAL A 61 5.87 -11.51 6.98
N ALA A 62 6.62 -11.47 8.09
CA ALA A 62 8.01 -11.05 8.11
C ALA A 62 8.89 -12.15 7.52
N ASP A 63 9.35 -11.96 6.28
CA ASP A 63 10.31 -12.82 5.61
C ASP A 63 11.72 -12.18 5.62
N ALA A 64 12.77 -12.98 5.42
CA ALA A 64 14.16 -12.53 5.48
C ALA A 64 14.46 -11.37 4.51
N MET A 65 13.78 -11.33 3.36
CA MET A 65 13.95 -10.27 2.35
C MET A 65 12.97 -9.11 2.50
N GLY A 66 12.07 -9.14 3.49
CA GLY A 66 11.04 -8.11 3.74
C GLY A 66 9.64 -8.72 3.88
N PRO A 67 8.58 -7.92 3.91
CA PRO A 67 7.22 -8.45 3.93
C PRO A 67 6.92 -9.32 2.72
N LEU A 68 6.25 -10.44 2.96
CA LEU A 68 5.82 -11.41 1.96
C LEU A 68 4.34 -11.72 2.14
N GLU A 69 3.58 -11.80 1.05
CA GLU A 69 2.25 -12.44 1.06
C GLU A 69 2.46 -13.91 0.63
N PRO A 70 2.23 -14.89 1.52
CA PRO A 70 2.61 -16.28 1.25
C PRO A 70 1.89 -16.94 0.08
N ASN A 71 0.61 -16.62 -0.13
CA ASN A 71 -0.23 -17.30 -1.10
C ASN A 71 0.09 -16.85 -2.53
N VAL A 72 0.31 -15.56 -2.72
CA VAL A 72 0.80 -14.95 -3.95
C VAL A 72 2.19 -15.47 -4.26
N TYR A 73 3.08 -15.53 -3.27
CA TYR A 73 4.41 -16.10 -3.49
C TYR A 73 4.32 -17.52 -4.03
N ARG A 74 3.51 -18.38 -3.39
CA ARG A 74 3.34 -19.77 -3.81
C ARG A 74 2.63 -19.89 -5.16
N ALA A 75 1.62 -19.06 -5.43
CA ALA A 75 0.84 -19.11 -6.66
C ALA A 75 1.63 -18.63 -7.89
N PHE A 76 2.60 -17.72 -7.71
CA PHE A 76 3.41 -17.12 -8.78
C PHE A 76 4.83 -17.67 -8.86
N GLU A 77 5.16 -18.73 -8.11
CA GLU A 77 6.51 -19.30 -8.04
C GLU A 77 6.99 -19.84 -9.39
N ASN A 78 6.08 -20.41 -10.19
CA ASN A 78 6.40 -20.99 -11.49
C ASN A 78 5.95 -20.09 -12.63
N GLU A 79 4.65 -19.79 -12.68
CA GLU A 79 4.03 -19.01 -13.76
C GLU A 79 2.90 -18.15 -13.19
N ARG A 80 2.49 -17.11 -13.93
CA ARG A 80 1.30 -16.33 -13.59
C ARG A 80 0.07 -17.24 -13.71
N PRO A 81 -0.68 -17.48 -12.62
CA PRO A 81 -1.89 -18.30 -12.68
C PRO A 81 -2.95 -17.62 -13.56
N TRP A 82 -3.76 -18.43 -14.25
CA TRP A 82 -4.91 -17.93 -14.98
C TRP A 82 -6.03 -17.58 -14.01
N ILE A 83 -6.34 -16.29 -13.90
CA ILE A 83 -7.33 -15.74 -12.98
C ILE A 83 -8.22 -14.80 -13.79
N SER A 84 -9.53 -15.00 -13.72
CA SER A 84 -10.50 -14.12 -14.37
C SER A 84 -10.39 -12.72 -13.79
N GLU A 85 -10.19 -11.72 -14.64
CA GLU A 85 -10.15 -10.32 -14.20
C GLU A 85 -11.51 -9.86 -13.69
N VAL A 86 -11.53 -9.32 -12.47
CA VAL A 86 -12.70 -8.61 -11.92
C VAL A 86 -12.45 -7.11 -12.03
N LYS A 87 -13.48 -6.38 -12.47
CA LYS A 87 -13.38 -4.92 -12.59
C LYS A 87 -13.17 -4.28 -11.21
N MET A 88 -11.98 -3.73 -11.00
CA MET A 88 -11.64 -3.00 -9.78
C MET A 88 -12.41 -1.67 -9.66
N SER A 89 -12.76 -1.31 -8.42
CA SER A 89 -13.33 0.00 -8.11
C SER A 89 -12.35 1.14 -8.39
N GLU A 90 -12.85 2.33 -8.73
CA GLU A 90 -11.99 3.50 -8.99
C GLU A 90 -11.17 3.92 -7.77
N ALA A 91 -11.70 3.71 -6.56
CA ALA A 91 -10.97 3.95 -5.32
C ALA A 91 -9.73 3.03 -5.20
N ALA A 92 -9.89 1.74 -5.50
CA ALA A 92 -8.78 0.80 -5.47
C ALA A 92 -7.70 1.15 -6.51
N LYS A 93 -8.11 1.47 -7.75
CA LYS A 93 -7.18 1.90 -8.81
C LYS A 93 -6.41 3.15 -8.42
N GLN A 94 -7.09 4.15 -7.83
CA GLN A 94 -6.43 5.38 -7.39
C GLN A 94 -5.35 5.13 -6.34
N VAL A 95 -5.59 4.21 -5.40
CA VAL A 95 -4.57 3.78 -4.43
C VAL A 95 -3.39 3.16 -5.15
N LEU A 96 -3.64 2.20 -6.04
CA LEU A 96 -2.59 1.49 -6.77
C LEU A 96 -1.76 2.41 -7.67
N ASP A 97 -2.40 3.30 -8.42
CA ASP A 97 -1.73 4.33 -9.24
C ASP A 97 -0.83 5.22 -8.39
N SER A 98 -1.33 5.64 -7.23
CA SER A 98 -0.57 6.50 -6.31
C SER A 98 0.67 5.78 -5.76
N ILE A 99 0.53 4.50 -5.42
CA ILE A 99 1.64 3.65 -4.97
C ILE A 99 2.64 3.43 -6.09
N TRP A 100 2.19 3.08 -7.30
CA TRP A 100 3.07 2.89 -8.45
C TRP A 100 3.87 4.15 -8.76
N ARG A 101 3.20 5.32 -8.83
CA ARG A 101 3.89 6.58 -9.09
C ARG A 101 4.93 6.94 -8.03
N ARG A 102 4.69 6.59 -6.76
CA ARG A 102 5.60 6.92 -5.65
C ARG A 102 6.77 5.95 -5.53
N PHE A 103 6.51 4.66 -5.72
CA PHE A 103 7.44 3.58 -5.36
C PHE A 103 7.86 2.70 -6.54
N GLY A 104 7.13 2.76 -7.67
CA GLY A 104 7.38 1.93 -8.85
C GLY A 104 8.75 2.16 -9.49
N ALA A 105 9.30 3.37 -9.41
CA ALA A 105 10.65 3.64 -9.92
C ALA A 105 11.79 3.10 -9.04
N HIS A 106 11.50 2.66 -7.80
CA HIS A 106 12.52 2.12 -6.91
C HIS A 106 12.81 0.65 -7.20
N SER A 107 14.06 0.24 -7.01
CA SER A 107 14.47 -1.16 -7.15
C SER A 107 13.91 -2.04 -6.03
N ALA A 108 13.87 -3.35 -6.27
CA ALA A 108 13.47 -4.33 -5.26
C ALA A 108 14.33 -4.22 -3.98
N ASP A 109 15.65 -4.05 -4.14
CA ASP A 109 16.58 -3.92 -3.03
C ASP A 109 16.37 -2.63 -2.23
N HIS A 110 16.10 -1.51 -2.91
CA HIS A 110 15.81 -0.26 -2.25
C HIS A 110 14.53 -0.37 -1.40
N LEU A 111 13.44 -0.86 -1.98
CA LEU A 111 12.19 -1.05 -1.25
C LEU A 111 12.34 -2.06 -0.11
N SER A 112 13.09 -3.14 -0.32
CA SER A 112 13.33 -4.14 0.71
C SER A 112 14.11 -3.54 1.89
N ARG A 113 15.17 -2.77 1.62
CA ARG A 113 15.94 -2.08 2.67
C ARG A 113 15.08 -1.12 3.48
N ALA A 114 14.31 -0.26 2.80
CA ALA A 114 13.45 0.71 3.46
C ALA A 114 12.39 0.02 4.33
N VAL A 115 11.60 -0.89 3.74
CA VAL A 115 10.48 -1.54 4.46
C VAL A 115 10.97 -2.41 5.62
N ARG A 116 12.16 -3.02 5.53
CA ARG A 116 12.74 -3.81 6.62
C ARG A 116 13.16 -2.99 7.84
N ARG A 117 13.27 -1.67 7.71
CA ARG A 117 13.54 -0.76 8.84
C ARG A 117 12.26 -0.26 9.51
N HIS A 118 11.09 -0.46 8.88
CA HIS A 118 9.84 0.01 9.43
C HIS A 118 9.43 -0.83 10.65
N PRO A 119 9.02 -0.19 11.78
CA PRO A 119 8.53 -0.87 12.99
C PRO A 119 7.58 -2.06 12.75
N PRO A 120 6.52 -1.98 11.91
CA PRO A 120 5.63 -3.12 11.70
C PRO A 120 6.35 -4.38 11.20
N TYR A 121 7.39 -4.24 10.37
CA TYR A 121 8.20 -5.37 9.96
C TYR A 121 9.19 -5.78 11.06
N VAL A 122 9.92 -4.82 11.65
CA VAL A 122 10.97 -5.08 12.63
C VAL A 122 10.40 -5.83 13.84
N ASP A 123 9.26 -5.38 14.35
CA ASP A 123 8.64 -5.95 15.54
C ASP A 123 8.15 -7.38 15.25
N ALA A 124 7.53 -7.62 14.09
CA ALA A 124 7.14 -8.97 13.67
C ALA A 124 8.36 -9.89 13.43
N TRP A 125 9.42 -9.39 12.81
CA TRP A 125 10.65 -10.15 12.58
C TRP A 125 11.37 -10.52 13.89
N THR A 126 11.32 -9.63 14.88
CA THR A 126 11.90 -9.86 16.20
C THR A 126 11.16 -10.97 16.96
N GLU A 127 9.83 -11.05 16.82
CA GLU A 127 9.04 -12.17 17.36
C GLU A 127 9.41 -13.50 16.68
N GLY A 128 9.71 -13.46 15.38
CA GLY A 128 10.30 -14.59 14.67
C GLY A 128 10.05 -14.56 13.16
N PRO A 129 10.78 -15.39 12.39
CA PRO A 129 10.51 -15.56 10.96
C PRO A 129 9.07 -16.01 10.72
N ARG A 130 8.45 -15.48 9.67
CA ARG A 130 7.07 -15.80 9.24
C ARG A 130 5.97 -15.29 10.20
N THR A 131 6.30 -14.50 11.22
CA THR A 131 5.31 -13.82 12.04
C THR A 131 4.46 -12.88 11.20
N VAL A 132 3.14 -12.86 11.47
CA VAL A 132 2.18 -11.99 10.79
C VAL A 132 2.45 -10.53 11.15
N ILE A 133 2.57 -9.69 10.12
CA ILE A 133 2.60 -8.23 10.28
C ILE A 133 1.14 -7.76 10.35
N THR A 134 0.72 -7.32 11.53
CA THR A 134 -0.68 -6.97 11.77
C THR A 134 -1.08 -5.67 11.09
N GLU A 135 -2.35 -5.58 10.70
CA GLU A 135 -2.92 -4.35 10.15
C GLU A 135 -2.83 -3.20 11.16
N GLU A 136 -3.06 -3.50 12.44
CA GLU A 136 -2.90 -2.54 13.53
C GLU A 136 -1.50 -1.94 13.56
N ALA A 137 -0.45 -2.74 13.43
CA ALA A 137 0.92 -2.26 13.41
C ALA A 137 1.20 -1.39 12.16
N MET A 138 0.68 -1.78 10.99
CA MET A 138 0.79 -0.97 9.77
C MET A 138 0.10 0.38 9.96
N VAL A 139 -1.16 0.40 10.38
CA VAL A 139 -1.92 1.65 10.58
C VAL A 139 -1.27 2.53 11.65
N ALA A 140 -0.82 1.91 12.75
CA ALA A 140 -0.17 2.63 13.85
C ALA A 140 1.12 3.32 13.41
N PHE A 141 1.93 2.70 12.54
CA PHE A 141 3.17 3.32 12.05
C PHE A 141 2.91 4.30 10.91
N TYR A 142 2.30 3.86 9.81
CA TYR A 142 2.10 4.69 8.62
C TYR A 142 1.11 5.85 8.86
N GLY A 143 0.21 5.72 9.84
CA GLY A 143 -0.70 6.78 10.27
C GLY A 143 -0.03 7.92 11.02
N GLN A 144 1.20 7.74 11.52
CA GLN A 144 1.93 8.82 12.21
C GLN A 144 2.43 9.90 11.23
N PHE A 145 2.56 9.58 9.95
CA PHE A 145 3.02 10.50 8.90
C PHE A 145 1.85 11.26 8.22
N GLN A 146 0.76 11.51 8.94
CA GLN A 146 -0.28 12.46 8.54
C GLN A 146 0.20 13.90 8.86
N ALA A 147 -0.28 14.89 8.09
CA ALA A 147 0.21 16.27 8.14
C ALA A 147 0.47 16.78 9.57
N GLY A 148 1.71 17.19 9.85
CA GLY A 148 2.11 17.82 11.12
C GLY A 148 2.74 16.91 12.18
N LYS A 149 2.92 15.61 11.91
CA LYS A 149 3.69 14.70 12.80
C LYS A 149 4.82 14.05 12.01
N THR A 150 6.07 14.40 12.34
CA THR A 150 7.25 13.66 11.89
C THR A 150 7.51 12.57 12.93
N PRO A 151 7.33 11.29 12.59
CA PRO A 151 7.67 10.21 13.50
C PRO A 151 9.18 10.11 13.57
N ALA A 152 9.70 9.96 14.79
CA ALA A 152 11.08 9.55 14.97
C ALA A 152 11.24 8.16 14.34
N LEU A 153 12.03 8.04 13.27
CA LEU A 153 12.71 6.78 13.01
C LEU A 153 13.45 6.42 14.31
N ARG A 154 13.53 5.12 14.65
CA ARG A 154 14.47 4.67 15.70
C ARG A 154 15.82 5.34 15.39
N ASP A 155 16.45 5.97 16.39
CA ASP A 155 17.75 6.64 16.25
C ASP A 155 18.80 5.64 15.74
N ASP A 156 18.88 5.49 14.43
CA ASP A 156 19.86 4.66 13.73
C ASP A 156 20.83 5.63 13.02
N PRO A 157 22.08 5.76 13.50
CA PRO A 157 23.06 6.71 12.97
C PRO A 157 23.51 6.46 11.52
N GLY A 158 22.84 5.57 10.76
CA GLY A 158 22.99 5.37 9.32
C GLY A 158 21.69 5.40 8.52
N ALA A 159 20.57 5.88 9.08
CA ALA A 159 19.31 6.01 8.34
C ALA A 159 19.34 7.25 7.43
N ASP A 160 19.29 7.04 6.11
CA ASP A 160 18.96 8.12 5.18
C ASP A 160 17.50 8.56 5.37
N ASP A 161 17.20 9.85 5.23
CA ASP A 161 15.81 10.36 5.20
C ASP A 161 14.97 9.67 4.11
N ALA A 162 15.62 9.10 3.10
CA ALA A 162 15.00 8.30 2.04
C ALA A 162 14.44 6.94 2.52
N ASP A 163 14.94 6.42 3.64
CA ASP A 163 14.47 5.17 4.26
C ASP A 163 13.26 5.40 5.19
N ALA A 164 12.87 6.66 5.44
CA ALA A 164 11.67 6.97 6.19
C ALA A 164 10.40 6.76 5.34
N ALA A 165 9.33 6.26 5.96
CA ALA A 165 8.06 6.12 5.27
C ALA A 165 7.50 7.52 4.88
N PRO A 166 7.21 7.78 3.59
CA PRO A 166 6.71 9.09 3.20
C PRO A 166 5.32 9.39 3.76
N ALA A 167 5.03 10.67 3.98
CA ALA A 167 3.74 11.13 4.47
C ALA A 167 2.57 10.71 3.56
N LEU A 168 1.42 10.43 4.18
CA LEU A 168 0.21 9.96 3.48
C LEU A 168 -0.15 10.85 2.29
N GLU A 169 -0.12 12.17 2.49
CA GLU A 169 -0.48 13.15 1.46
C GLU A 169 0.52 13.22 0.30
N THR A 170 1.78 12.83 0.56
CA THR A 170 2.80 12.74 -0.50
C THR A 170 2.56 11.52 -1.38
N VAL A 171 2.10 10.42 -0.78
CA VAL A 171 1.78 9.16 -1.48
C VAL A 171 0.41 9.25 -2.16
N LEU A 172 -0.64 9.35 -1.37
CA LEU A 172 -2.03 9.46 -1.80
C LEU A 172 -2.39 10.94 -1.95
N ARG A 173 -1.91 11.56 -3.04
CA ARG A 173 -2.28 12.93 -3.34
C ARG A 173 -3.79 12.97 -3.62
N PRO A 174 -4.58 13.78 -2.88
CA PRO A 174 -5.96 14.06 -3.28
C PRO A 174 -5.94 14.51 -4.73
N ARG A 175 -6.89 14.03 -5.54
CA ARG A 175 -7.00 14.46 -6.93
C ARG A 175 -7.40 15.92 -6.93
N VAL A 176 -6.42 16.82 -6.95
CA VAL A 176 -6.63 18.26 -7.08
C VAL A 176 -7.15 18.48 -8.48
N LEU A 177 -8.46 18.55 -8.63
CA LEU A 177 -9.06 19.01 -9.87
C LEU A 177 -8.53 20.43 -10.09
N ARG A 178 -8.05 20.70 -11.30
CA ARG A 178 -7.70 22.06 -11.70
C ARG A 178 -8.92 22.62 -12.39
N SER A 179 -9.34 23.82 -12.00
CA SER A 179 -10.35 24.55 -12.78
C SER A 179 -9.81 24.84 -14.19
N HIS A 180 -10.68 25.21 -15.13
CA HIS A 180 -10.27 25.67 -16.47
C HIS A 180 -9.25 26.84 -16.44
N LYS A 181 -9.08 27.51 -15.30
CA LYS A 181 -8.09 28.58 -15.06
C LYS A 181 -6.84 28.11 -14.30
N GLY A 182 -6.61 26.80 -14.20
CA GLY A 182 -5.42 26.21 -13.57
C GLY A 182 -5.37 26.27 -12.04
N ARG A 183 -6.36 26.85 -11.37
CA ARG A 183 -6.41 26.91 -9.90
C ARG A 183 -6.77 25.55 -9.29
N PRO A 184 -6.08 25.12 -8.22
CA PRO A 184 -6.41 23.91 -7.50
C PRO A 184 -7.79 24.04 -6.84
N VAL A 185 -8.69 23.09 -7.09
CA VAL A 185 -9.97 22.97 -6.41
C VAL A 185 -10.00 21.65 -5.63
N ASN A 186 -10.18 21.77 -4.31
CA ASN A 186 -10.49 20.63 -3.45
C ASN A 186 -11.92 20.20 -3.75
N ALA A 187 -12.07 19.12 -4.53
CA ALA A 187 -13.37 18.52 -4.75
C ALA A 187 -13.73 17.66 -3.54
N MET A 188 -14.52 18.22 -2.63
CA MET A 188 -15.16 17.41 -1.60
C MET A 188 -16.19 16.49 -2.29
N PRO A 189 -16.20 15.18 -2.02
CA PRO A 189 -17.25 14.31 -2.52
C PRO A 189 -18.60 14.81 -2.01
N TRP A 190 -19.55 15.01 -2.93
CA TRP A 190 -20.90 15.45 -2.60
C TRP A 190 -21.61 14.35 -1.81
N VAL A 191 -22.06 14.67 -0.60
CA VAL A 191 -22.83 13.77 0.27
C VAL A 191 -24.30 14.20 0.21
N PRO A 192 -25.22 13.38 -0.32
CA PRO A 192 -26.65 13.71 -0.28
C PRO A 192 -27.11 13.83 1.17
N LYS A 193 -27.83 14.92 1.50
CA LYS A 193 -28.52 15.03 2.79
C LYS A 193 -29.59 13.94 2.86
N ALA A 194 -29.56 13.14 3.93
CA ALA A 194 -30.63 12.20 4.22
C ALA A 194 -31.96 12.97 4.25
N ARG A 195 -32.90 12.50 3.43
CA ARG A 195 -34.27 13.01 3.38
C ARG A 195 -34.89 12.73 4.76
N LYS A 196 -35.36 13.78 5.44
CA LYS A 196 -36.23 13.60 6.61
C LYS A 196 -37.56 13.09 6.07
N ASP A 197 -37.90 11.85 6.39
CA ASP A 197 -39.24 11.33 6.12
C ASP A 197 -40.27 12.02 7.03
N PRO A 198 -41.50 12.25 6.53
CA PRO A 198 -42.56 12.97 7.22
C PRO A 198 -43.16 12.23 8.42
#